data_AF-A0A3S8XTS6-F1
#
_entry.id   AF-A0A3S8XTS6-F1
#
_cell.length_a   1.000
_cell.length_b   1.000
_cell.length_c   1.000
_cell.angle_alpha   90.00
_cell.angle_beta   90.00
_cell.angle_gamma   90.00
#
_symmetry.space_group_name_H-M   'P 1'
#
loop_
_entity.id
_entity.type
_entity.pdbx_description
1 polymer ?
#
loop_
_entity_poly.entity_id
_entity_poly.type
_entity_poly.pdbx_seq_one_letter_code
_entity_poly.pdbx_strand_id
1 'polypeptide(L)'
;MSVFASLVEHLADLLQPLFGASAAAAAIVLFTALVRLLVHPLSRAAARGQKARTELQPRIAELRRKHAKNPEKLQRAVLELHAEERVSPLSGCLPSLFQLPAFFLLYHVFSSSEIGGRTNELLSHQLLAAPLGGRWADALGDGGAVGGAGLVYVALFAVVAGVATFSYRLTKRTMAARPVLPTGDGEPVPGVGAITKVMPFMSFFTLVTVAVVPLAAALYVVTSTTWSAVERAVLYR
;
A
#
# COMPACT_ATOMS: atom_id res chain seq x y z
N MET A 1 -2.36 22.85 11.19
CA MET A 1 -1.87 21.70 10.39
C MET A 1 -0.34 21.57 10.45
N SER A 2 0.29 21.87 11.60
CA SER A 2 1.73 21.66 11.88
C SER A 2 2.01 20.38 12.68
N VAL A 3 0.96 19.70 13.17
CA VAL A 3 1.08 18.63 14.16
C VAL A 3 1.89 17.44 13.66
N PHE A 4 1.77 17.09 12.39
CA PHE A 4 2.53 15.95 11.85
C PHE A 4 4.01 16.25 11.70
N ALA A 5 4.35 17.41 11.11
CA ALA A 5 5.75 17.79 10.98
C ALA A 5 6.38 17.96 12.35
N SER A 6 5.69 18.60 13.29
CA SER A 6 6.16 18.68 14.67
C SER A 6 6.32 17.31 15.33
N LEU A 7 5.42 16.36 15.07
CA LEU A 7 5.53 14.99 15.61
C LEU A 7 6.72 14.25 15.01
N VAL A 8 6.94 14.34 13.69
CA VAL A 8 8.08 13.71 13.00
C VAL A 8 9.38 14.37 13.44
N GLU A 9 9.44 15.69 13.60
CA GLU A 9 10.58 16.43 14.15
C GLU A 9 10.88 16.01 15.59
N HIS A 10 9.88 15.97 16.48
CA HIS A 10 10.09 15.49 17.86
C HIS A 10 10.57 14.03 17.91
N LEU A 11 10.03 13.18 17.03
CA LEU A 11 10.51 11.80 16.88
C LEU A 11 11.95 11.76 16.35
N ALA A 12 12.30 12.63 15.40
CA ALA A 12 13.66 12.73 14.89
C ALA A 12 14.63 13.21 15.97
N ASP A 13 14.28 14.23 16.75
CA ASP A 13 15.08 14.72 17.88
C ASP A 13 15.31 13.63 18.93
N LEU A 14 14.28 12.85 19.25
CA LEU A 14 14.37 11.70 20.15
C LEU A 14 15.27 10.59 19.61
N LEU A 15 15.28 10.39 18.29
CA LEU A 15 16.08 9.37 17.60
C LEU A 15 17.49 9.86 17.25
N GLN A 16 17.75 11.16 17.30
CA GLN A 16 19.03 11.80 16.98
C GLN A 16 20.23 11.22 17.75
N PRO A 17 20.17 10.97 19.07
CA PRO A 17 21.29 10.36 19.79
C PRO A 17 21.57 8.91 19.37
N LEU A 18 20.59 8.21 18.79
CA LEU A 18 20.69 6.80 18.39
C LEU A 18 21.05 6.63 16.90
N PHE A 19 20.53 7.49 16.03
CA PHE A 19 20.57 7.34 14.57
C PHE A 19 21.31 8.48 13.84
N GLY A 20 21.74 9.52 14.55
CA GLY A 20 22.51 10.63 13.98
C GLY A 20 21.84 11.26 12.76
N ALA A 21 22.57 11.38 11.64
CA ALA A 21 22.05 11.94 10.39
C ALA A 21 20.79 11.22 9.87
N SER A 22 20.64 9.92 10.17
CA SER A 22 19.51 9.10 9.71
C SER A 22 18.27 9.20 10.59
N ALA A 23 18.27 10.03 11.63
CA ALA A 23 17.18 10.13 12.60
C ALA A 23 15.84 10.54 11.97
N ALA A 24 15.85 11.47 11.01
CA ALA A 24 14.65 11.86 10.27
C ALA A 24 14.08 10.69 9.43
N ALA A 25 14.95 9.89 8.81
CA ALA A 25 14.54 8.70 8.07
C ALA A 25 13.93 7.64 8.99
N ALA A 26 14.56 7.41 10.15
CA ALA A 26 14.05 6.50 11.17
C ALA A 26 12.72 6.99 11.76
N ALA A 27 12.55 8.29 11.96
CA ALA A 27 11.30 8.91 12.42
C ALA A 27 10.16 8.67 11.43
N ILE A 28 10.40 8.83 10.11
CA ILE A 28 9.40 8.54 9.07
C ILE A 28 8.97 7.07 9.12
N VAL A 29 9.94 6.14 9.19
CA VAL A 29 9.66 4.69 9.24
C VAL A 29 8.88 4.34 10.51
N LEU A 30 9.32 4.83 11.67
CA LEU A 30 8.69 4.58 12.96
C LEU A 30 7.28 5.16 13.01
N PHE A 31 7.10 6.40 12.59
CA PHE A 31 5.78 7.03 12.52
C PHE A 31 4.83 6.24 11.61
N THR A 32 5.32 5.83 10.42
CA THR A 32 4.55 5.00 9.49
C THR A 32 4.13 3.68 10.14
N ALA A 33 5.04 3.03 10.86
CA ALA A 33 4.75 1.80 11.60
C ALA A 33 3.72 2.01 12.72
N LEU A 34 3.79 3.13 13.46
CA LEU A 34 2.82 3.47 14.50
C LEU A 34 1.41 3.70 13.93
N VAL A 35 1.30 4.45 12.84
CA VAL A 35 0.01 4.65 12.15
C VAL A 35 -0.54 3.32 11.66
N ARG A 36 0.30 2.47 11.05
CA ARG A 36 -0.09 1.13 10.61
C ARG A 36 -0.55 0.25 11.77
N LEU A 37 0.11 0.33 12.93
CA LEU A 37 -0.28 -0.39 14.13
C LEU A 37 -1.63 0.08 14.66
N LEU A 38 -1.91 1.39 14.62
CA LEU A 38 -3.19 1.96 15.03
C LEU A 38 -4.34 1.56 14.07
N VAL A 39 -4.03 1.41 12.78
CA VAL A 39 -4.98 0.95 11.74
C VAL A 39 -5.13 -0.57 11.69
N HIS A 40 -4.19 -1.33 12.26
CA HIS A 40 -4.21 -2.80 12.33
C HIS A 40 -5.54 -3.42 12.81
N PRO A 41 -6.20 -2.95 13.90
CA PRO A 41 -7.50 -3.50 14.29
C PRO A 41 -8.58 -3.32 13.20
N LEU A 42 -8.54 -2.20 12.47
CA LEU A 42 -9.44 -1.93 11.36
C LEU A 42 -9.14 -2.86 10.17
N SER A 43 -7.87 -3.03 9.84
CA SER A 43 -7.43 -3.97 8.80
C SER A 43 -7.85 -5.41 9.12
N ARG A 44 -7.76 -5.84 10.39
CA ARG A 44 -8.28 -7.13 10.86
C ARG A 44 -9.78 -7.26 10.66
N ALA A 45 -10.55 -6.22 10.97
CA ALA A 45 -12.00 -6.21 10.72
C ALA A 45 -12.32 -6.29 9.22
N ALA A 46 -11.57 -5.57 8.39
CA ALA A 46 -11.69 -5.63 6.94
C ALA A 46 -11.36 -7.03 6.39
N ALA A 47 -10.30 -7.67 6.89
CA ALA A 47 -9.93 -9.03 6.50
C ALA A 47 -11.01 -10.07 6.85
N ARG A 48 -11.63 -9.96 8.04
CA ARG A 48 -12.78 -10.80 8.41
C ARG A 48 -13.96 -10.61 7.46
N GLY A 49 -14.29 -9.36 7.14
CA GLY A 49 -15.35 -9.05 6.17
C GLY A 49 -15.05 -9.61 4.77
N GLN A 50 -13.79 -9.55 4.33
CA GLN A 50 -13.36 -10.12 3.05
C GLN A 50 -13.44 -11.65 3.04
N LYS A 51 -13.14 -12.32 4.16
CA LYS A 51 -13.33 -13.78 4.30
C LYS A 51 -14.81 -14.16 4.18
N ALA A 52 -15.69 -13.49 4.93
CA ALA A 52 -17.14 -13.73 4.85
C ALA A 52 -17.69 -13.51 3.43
N ARG A 53 -17.24 -12.46 2.71
CA ARG A 53 -17.60 -12.29 1.29
C ARG A 53 -17.12 -13.40 0.37
N THR A 54 -15.93 -13.95 0.67
CA THR A 54 -15.39 -15.04 -0.12
C THR A 54 -16.26 -16.28 0.05
N GLU A 55 -16.73 -16.55 1.26
CA GLU A 55 -17.66 -17.65 1.55
C GLU A 55 -19.02 -17.47 0.85
N LEU A 56 -19.44 -16.23 0.58
CA LEU A 56 -20.65 -15.91 -0.19
C LEU A 56 -20.49 -16.02 -1.71
N GLN A 57 -19.27 -15.98 -2.26
CA GLN A 57 -19.07 -16.08 -3.71
C GLN A 57 -19.76 -17.28 -4.40
N PRO A 58 -19.74 -18.52 -3.88
CA PRO A 58 -20.44 -19.64 -4.52
C PRO A 58 -21.96 -19.39 -4.62
N ARG A 59 -22.60 -18.87 -3.56
CA ARG A 59 -24.02 -18.54 -3.59
C ARG A 59 -24.32 -17.41 -4.58
N ILE A 60 -23.48 -16.37 -4.61
CA ILE A 60 -23.60 -15.30 -5.60
C ILE A 60 -23.50 -15.87 -7.03
N ALA A 61 -22.66 -16.88 -7.26
CA ALA A 61 -22.54 -17.53 -8.57
C ALA A 61 -23.79 -18.35 -8.92
N GLU A 62 -24.42 -19.02 -7.97
CA GLU A 62 -25.72 -19.69 -8.18
C GLU A 62 -26.82 -18.68 -8.53
N LEU A 63 -26.89 -17.55 -7.82
CA LEU A 63 -27.82 -16.46 -8.14
C LEU A 63 -27.58 -15.90 -9.54
N ARG A 64 -26.31 -15.74 -9.94
CA ARG A 64 -25.93 -15.33 -11.31
C ARG A 64 -26.42 -16.31 -12.37
N ARG A 65 -26.31 -17.62 -12.12
CA ARG A 65 -26.85 -18.66 -13.03
C ARG A 65 -28.37 -18.60 -13.09
N LYS A 66 -29.03 -18.46 -11.93
CA LYS A 66 -30.50 -18.42 -11.81
C LYS A 66 -31.12 -17.18 -12.47
N HIS A 67 -30.45 -16.03 -12.39
CA HIS A 67 -30.95 -14.75 -12.90
C HIS A 67 -30.15 -14.22 -14.10
N ALA A 68 -29.48 -15.08 -14.85
CA ALA A 68 -28.62 -14.69 -15.99
C ALA A 68 -29.34 -13.81 -17.01
N LYS A 69 -30.65 -14.03 -17.21
CA LYS A 69 -31.50 -13.30 -18.16
C LYS A 69 -32.15 -12.02 -17.59
N ASN A 70 -31.95 -11.71 -16.31
CA ASN A 70 -32.60 -10.58 -15.64
C ASN A 70 -31.62 -9.84 -14.70
N PRO A 71 -30.85 -8.87 -15.20
CA PRO A 71 -29.83 -8.17 -14.43
C PRO A 71 -30.40 -7.39 -13.24
N GLU A 72 -31.61 -6.84 -13.35
CA GLU A 72 -32.27 -6.15 -12.24
C GLU A 72 -32.62 -7.09 -11.08
N LYS A 73 -33.15 -8.28 -11.39
CA LYS A 73 -33.44 -9.31 -10.37
C LYS A 73 -32.16 -9.84 -9.75
N LEU A 74 -31.10 -9.99 -10.55
CA LEU A 74 -29.79 -10.39 -10.05
C LEU A 74 -29.24 -9.37 -9.05
N GLN A 75 -29.29 -8.07 -9.36
CA GLN A 75 -28.81 -7.03 -8.44
C GLN A 75 -29.57 -7.05 -7.12
N ARG A 76 -30.92 -7.11 -7.15
CA ARG A 76 -31.74 -7.18 -5.95
C ARG A 76 -31.44 -8.41 -5.10
N ALA A 77 -31.38 -9.58 -5.73
CA ALA A 77 -31.16 -10.82 -5.00
C ALA A 77 -29.73 -10.94 -4.43
N VAL A 78 -28.73 -10.32 -5.08
CA VAL A 78 -27.37 -10.18 -4.51
C VAL A 78 -27.36 -9.23 -3.31
N LEU A 79 -28.09 -8.12 -3.38
CA LEU A 79 -28.25 -7.18 -2.26
C LEU A 79 -28.97 -7.83 -1.07
N GLU A 80 -30.04 -8.58 -1.34
CA GLU A 80 -30.78 -9.36 -0.33
C GLU A 80 -29.88 -10.39 0.33
N LEU A 81 -29.12 -11.17 -0.43
CA LEU A 81 -28.16 -12.14 0.12
C LEU A 81 -27.10 -11.47 1.00
N HIS A 82 -26.57 -10.32 0.59
CA HIS A 82 -25.62 -9.57 1.41
C HIS A 82 -26.25 -9.03 2.71
N ALA A 83 -27.52 -8.64 2.68
CA ALA A 83 -28.26 -8.19 3.84
C ALA A 83 -28.61 -9.34 4.80
N GLU A 84 -29.04 -10.49 4.28
CA GLU A 84 -29.33 -11.71 5.05
C GLU A 84 -28.10 -12.20 5.81
N GLU A 85 -26.95 -12.24 5.12
CA GLU A 85 -25.68 -12.71 5.69
C GLU A 85 -24.95 -11.62 6.48
N ARG A 86 -25.53 -10.41 6.57
CA ARG A 86 -24.99 -9.22 7.26
C ARG A 86 -23.56 -8.89 6.85
N VAL A 87 -23.19 -9.18 5.61
CA VAL A 87 -21.87 -8.90 5.05
C VAL A 87 -21.90 -7.60 4.27
N SER A 88 -21.28 -6.54 4.83
CA SER A 88 -21.22 -5.24 4.17
C SER A 88 -20.39 -5.30 2.87
N PRO A 89 -20.82 -4.65 1.77
CA PRO A 89 -20.07 -4.50 0.51
C PRO A 89 -18.93 -3.46 0.59
N LEU A 90 -18.78 -2.74 1.72
CA LEU A 90 -17.72 -1.74 1.93
C LEU A 90 -16.54 -2.17 2.83
N SER A 91 -16.65 -3.29 3.56
CA SER A 91 -15.54 -3.87 4.36
C SER A 91 -14.17 -3.95 3.67
N GLY A 92 -14.10 -4.09 2.34
CA GLY A 92 -12.84 -4.12 1.60
C GLY A 92 -12.22 -2.75 1.28
N CYS A 93 -13.02 -1.66 1.25
CA CYS A 93 -12.53 -0.31 0.92
C CYS A 93 -12.23 0.56 2.14
N LEU A 94 -12.74 0.17 3.33
CA LEU A 94 -12.48 0.89 4.59
C LEU A 94 -10.99 1.12 4.89
N PRO A 95 -10.09 0.13 4.71
CA PRO A 95 -8.66 0.34 4.96
C PRO A 95 -8.05 1.39 4.02
N SER A 96 -8.45 1.38 2.74
CA SER A 96 -7.98 2.33 1.74
C SER A 96 -8.45 3.76 2.06
N LEU A 97 -9.69 3.91 2.52
CA LEU A 97 -10.25 5.22 2.90
C LEU A 97 -9.51 5.82 4.10
N PHE A 98 -9.16 4.99 5.09
CA PHE A 98 -8.38 5.41 6.25
C PHE A 98 -6.91 5.69 5.92
N GLN A 99 -6.43 5.20 4.77
CA GLN A 99 -5.07 5.43 4.31
C GLN A 99 -4.91 6.72 3.49
N LEU A 100 -5.99 7.28 2.94
CA LEU A 100 -5.96 8.56 2.21
C LEU A 100 -5.34 9.70 3.05
N PRO A 101 -5.69 9.90 4.33
CA PRO A 101 -5.04 10.90 5.17
C PRO A 101 -3.52 10.75 5.22
N ALA A 102 -3.00 9.54 5.44
CA ALA A 102 -1.56 9.30 5.50
C ALA A 102 -0.84 9.64 4.17
N PHE A 103 -1.50 9.38 3.04
CA PHE A 103 -1.00 9.76 1.72
C PHE A 103 -1.00 11.27 1.50
N PHE A 104 -2.08 11.97 1.87
CA PHE A 104 -2.17 13.43 1.80
C PHE A 104 -1.11 14.10 2.69
N LEU A 105 -0.87 13.54 3.88
CA LEU A 105 0.16 14.03 4.79
C LEU A 105 1.57 13.89 4.21
N LEU A 106 1.88 12.74 3.60
CA LEU A 106 3.16 12.53 2.93
C LEU A 106 3.33 13.52 1.76
N TYR A 107 2.32 13.61 0.89
CA TYR A 107 2.35 14.53 -0.25
C TYR A 107 2.58 15.97 0.20
N HIS A 108 1.89 16.43 1.25
CA HIS A 108 2.02 17.80 1.74
C HIS A 108 3.38 18.07 2.40
N VAL A 109 3.93 17.12 3.16
CA VAL A 109 5.24 17.28 3.81
C VAL A 109 6.38 17.32 2.80
N PHE A 110 6.27 16.61 1.68
CA PHE A 110 7.33 16.60 0.65
C PHE A 110 7.07 17.56 -0.53
N SER A 111 5.84 18.07 -0.69
CA SER A 111 5.52 19.11 -1.66
C SER A 111 5.63 20.53 -1.09
N SER A 112 5.68 20.68 0.24
CA SER A 112 5.89 21.97 0.89
C SER A 112 7.34 22.16 1.27
N SER A 113 7.98 23.15 0.65
CA SER A 113 9.31 23.65 1.00
C SER A 113 9.35 24.37 2.37
N GLU A 114 8.18 24.71 2.89
CA GLU A 114 7.99 25.33 4.20
C GLU A 114 6.91 24.61 5.01
N ILE A 115 7.18 24.34 6.29
CA ILE A 115 6.19 23.77 7.21
C ILE A 115 6.07 24.70 8.42
N GLY A 116 4.88 25.27 8.62
CA GLY A 116 4.62 26.16 9.75
C GLY A 116 5.39 27.48 9.71
N GLY A 117 5.78 27.96 8.52
CA GLY A 117 6.52 29.22 8.33
C GLY A 117 8.04 29.11 8.52
N ARG A 118 8.59 27.90 8.58
CA ARG A 118 10.03 27.61 8.58
C ARG A 118 10.40 26.74 7.38
N THR A 119 11.63 26.86 6.88
CA THR A 119 12.18 25.98 5.86
C THR A 119 12.10 24.53 6.33
N ASN A 120 11.67 23.63 5.44
CA ASN A 120 11.48 22.23 5.76
C ASN A 120 12.83 21.52 5.98
N GLU A 121 13.35 21.57 7.20
CA GLU A 121 14.63 20.96 7.57
C GLU A 121 14.61 19.43 7.43
N LEU A 122 13.45 18.78 7.39
CA LEU A 122 13.36 17.33 7.15
C LEU A 122 13.89 16.92 5.77
N LEU A 123 13.87 17.83 4.78
CA LEU A 123 14.39 17.57 3.43
C LEU A 123 15.93 17.63 3.35
N SER A 124 16.56 18.40 4.24
CA SER A 124 18.03 18.55 4.29
C SER A 124 18.72 17.42 5.06
N HIS A 125 17.96 16.65 5.85
CA HIS A 125 18.46 15.45 6.52
C HIS A 125 18.77 14.34 5.52
N GLN A 126 19.70 13.45 5.89
CA GLN A 126 20.22 12.42 4.99
C GLN A 126 20.02 11.03 5.58
N LEU A 127 19.56 10.08 4.78
CA LEU A 127 19.68 8.66 5.11
C LEU A 127 21.05 8.19 4.65
N LEU A 128 21.95 7.95 5.61
CA LEU A 128 23.36 7.61 5.37
C LEU A 128 24.08 8.69 4.55
N ALA A 129 24.10 8.54 3.22
CA ALA A 129 24.73 9.47 2.27
C ALA A 129 23.74 10.04 1.24
N ALA A 130 22.44 9.71 1.35
CA ALA A 130 21.41 10.15 0.42
C ALA A 130 20.50 11.21 1.08
N PRO A 131 20.33 12.39 0.48
CA PRO A 131 19.41 13.40 1.00
C PRO A 131 17.97 12.90 0.91
N LEU A 132 17.19 13.14 1.97
CA LEU A 132 15.80 12.70 2.06
C LEU A 132 14.88 13.33 1.00
N GLY A 133 15.21 14.56 0.57
CA GLY A 133 14.55 15.24 -0.54
C GLY A 133 15.04 14.84 -1.93
N GLY A 134 16.17 14.14 -2.05
CA GLY A 134 16.74 13.75 -3.34
C GLY A 134 15.90 12.66 -4.02
N ARG A 135 16.13 12.46 -5.32
CA ARG A 135 15.57 11.38 -6.13
C ARG A 135 16.68 10.46 -6.65
N TRP A 136 16.30 9.30 -7.19
CA TRP A 136 17.24 8.38 -7.83
C TRP A 136 18.02 9.02 -8.98
N ALA A 137 17.37 9.88 -9.78
CA ALA A 137 18.01 10.59 -10.87
C ALA A 137 19.14 11.51 -10.39
N ASP A 138 18.95 12.20 -9.26
CA ASP A 138 19.95 13.08 -8.66
C ASP A 138 21.15 12.26 -8.16
N ALA A 139 20.88 11.13 -7.50
CA ALA A 139 21.93 10.21 -7.04
C ALA A 139 22.78 9.63 -8.19
N LEU A 140 22.17 9.40 -9.35
CA LEU A 140 22.89 8.99 -10.56
C LEU A 140 23.76 10.11 -11.13
N GLY A 141 23.30 11.37 -11.05
CA GLY A 141 24.03 12.54 -11.52
C GLY A 141 25.26 12.89 -10.66
N ASP A 142 25.15 12.77 -9.34
CA ASP A 142 26.20 13.21 -8.41
C ASP A 142 27.35 12.19 -8.24
N GLY A 143 27.07 10.89 -8.38
CA GLY A 143 28.08 9.85 -8.14
C GLY A 143 27.78 8.48 -8.74
N GLY A 144 26.75 8.37 -9.60
CA GLY A 144 26.31 7.12 -10.19
C GLY A 144 25.76 6.11 -9.19
N ALA A 145 25.39 4.92 -9.68
CA ALA A 145 24.77 3.87 -8.87
C ALA A 145 25.67 3.30 -7.75
N VAL A 146 26.98 3.55 -7.83
CA VAL A 146 27.99 3.07 -6.86
C VAL A 146 28.44 4.19 -5.90
N GLY A 147 28.01 5.44 -6.12
CA GLY A 147 28.23 6.54 -5.21
C GLY A 147 27.47 6.38 -3.90
N GLY A 148 27.80 7.18 -2.88
CA GLY A 148 27.19 7.07 -1.54
C GLY A 148 25.65 7.10 -1.57
N ALA A 149 25.07 8.09 -2.25
CA ALA A 149 23.61 8.16 -2.43
C ALA A 149 23.08 7.02 -3.31
N GLY A 150 23.79 6.68 -4.38
CA GLY A 150 23.42 5.60 -5.31
C GLY A 150 23.27 4.25 -4.62
N LEU A 151 24.21 3.88 -3.74
CA LEU A 151 24.16 2.63 -2.98
C LEU A 151 22.94 2.55 -2.07
N VAL A 152 22.54 3.66 -1.45
CA VAL A 152 21.33 3.72 -0.61
C VAL A 152 20.09 3.41 -1.46
N TYR A 153 19.98 4.00 -2.65
CA TYR A 153 18.88 3.71 -3.57
C TYR A 153 18.92 2.28 -4.11
N VAL A 154 20.10 1.75 -4.45
CA VAL A 154 20.25 0.36 -4.89
C VAL A 154 19.78 -0.61 -3.80
N ALA A 155 20.17 -0.38 -2.55
CA ALA A 155 19.70 -1.15 -1.41
C ALA A 155 18.18 -1.01 -1.24
N LEU A 156 17.63 0.20 -1.38
CA LEU A 156 16.20 0.44 -1.32
C LEU A 156 15.45 -0.32 -2.43
N PHE A 157 15.93 -0.28 -3.68
CA PHE A 157 15.36 -1.03 -4.79
C PHE A 157 15.41 -2.54 -4.56
N ALA A 158 16.49 -3.06 -3.98
CA ALA A 158 16.59 -4.47 -3.62
C ALA A 158 15.52 -4.87 -2.60
N VAL A 159 15.30 -4.04 -1.56
CA VAL A 159 14.22 -4.23 -0.59
C VAL A 159 12.85 -4.19 -1.27
N VAL A 160 12.60 -3.16 -2.09
CA VAL A 160 11.32 -3.01 -2.81
C VAL A 160 11.06 -4.20 -3.71
N ALA A 161 12.07 -4.66 -4.46
CA ALA A 161 11.96 -5.82 -5.34
C ALA A 161 11.66 -7.10 -4.55
N GLY A 162 12.28 -7.28 -3.39
CA GLY A 162 11.97 -8.38 -2.47
C GLY A 162 10.52 -8.35 -2.00
N VAL A 163 10.04 -7.20 -1.55
CA VAL A 163 8.66 -6.98 -1.08
C VAL A 163 7.66 -7.14 -2.22
N ALA A 164 7.96 -6.61 -3.41
CA ALA A 164 7.14 -6.75 -4.61
C ALA A 164 7.04 -8.21 -5.06
N THR A 165 8.16 -8.95 -5.03
CA THR A 165 8.19 -10.39 -5.34
C THR A 165 7.38 -11.19 -4.33
N PHE A 166 7.50 -10.88 -3.05
CA PHE A 166 6.71 -11.51 -2.00
C PHE A 166 5.21 -11.22 -2.18
N SER A 167 4.85 -9.96 -2.43
CA SER A 167 3.47 -9.52 -2.68
C SER A 167 2.89 -10.14 -3.95
N TYR A 168 3.68 -10.26 -5.02
CA TYR A 168 3.33 -10.96 -6.25
C TYR A 168 3.00 -12.44 -5.96
N ARG A 169 3.89 -13.14 -5.24
CA ARG A 169 3.69 -14.56 -4.89
C ARG A 169 2.45 -14.75 -4.03
N LEU A 170 2.24 -13.88 -3.04
CA LEU A 170 1.07 -13.93 -2.17
C LEU A 170 -0.23 -13.70 -2.95
N THR A 171 -0.28 -12.65 -3.78
CA THR A 171 -1.46 -12.32 -4.61
C THR A 171 -1.77 -13.44 -5.59
N LYS A 172 -0.75 -14.00 -6.24
CA LYS A 172 -0.90 -15.13 -7.16
C LYS A 172 -1.47 -16.37 -6.47
N ARG A 173 -1.01 -16.67 -5.25
CA ARG A 173 -1.56 -17.78 -4.43
C ARG A 173 -3.02 -17.55 -4.07
N THR A 174 -3.38 -16.35 -3.63
CA THR A 174 -4.77 -16.01 -3.27
C THR A 174 -5.70 -16.09 -4.47
N MET A 175 -5.24 -15.70 -5.67
CA MET A 175 -6.02 -15.80 -6.91
C MET A 175 -6.14 -17.25 -7.40
N ALA A 176 -5.08 -18.04 -7.30
CA ALA A 176 -5.13 -19.47 -7.65
C ALA A 176 -6.13 -20.24 -6.77
N ALA A 177 -6.24 -19.89 -5.49
CA ALA A 177 -7.20 -20.48 -4.56
C ALA A 177 -8.65 -20.00 -4.79
N ARG A 178 -8.87 -18.96 -5.60
CA ARG A 178 -10.16 -18.28 -5.78
C ARG A 178 -10.38 -17.95 -7.26
N PRO A 179 -10.59 -18.95 -8.11
CA PRO A 179 -10.87 -18.72 -9.53
C PRO A 179 -12.09 -17.80 -9.64
N VAL A 180 -11.93 -16.70 -10.39
CA VAL A 180 -13.04 -15.79 -10.69
C VAL A 180 -14.09 -16.60 -11.44
N LEU A 181 -15.22 -16.87 -10.78
CA LEU A 181 -16.29 -17.68 -11.37
C LEU A 181 -16.82 -16.95 -12.60
N PRO A 182 -16.94 -17.63 -13.76
CA PRO A 182 -17.46 -17.02 -14.97
C PRO A 182 -18.87 -16.49 -14.70
N THR A 183 -19.13 -15.29 -15.21
CA THR A 183 -20.49 -14.80 -15.46
C THR A 183 -21.23 -15.83 -16.31
N GLY A 184 -22.56 -15.90 -16.16
CA GLY A 184 -23.39 -16.91 -16.82
C GLY A 184 -23.08 -17.11 -18.31
N ASP A 185 -23.31 -18.35 -18.77
CA ASP A 185 -23.00 -18.92 -20.09
C ASP A 185 -21.54 -19.24 -20.41
N GLY A 186 -20.70 -19.52 -19.41
CA GLY A 186 -19.39 -20.15 -19.62
C GLY A 186 -18.34 -19.27 -20.33
N GLU A 187 -18.76 -18.13 -20.88
CA GLU A 187 -17.91 -17.13 -21.49
C GLU A 187 -17.31 -16.23 -20.38
N PRO A 188 -15.97 -16.21 -20.23
CA PRO A 188 -15.34 -15.29 -19.31
C PRO A 188 -15.66 -13.85 -19.76
N VAL A 189 -16.11 -12.98 -18.83
CA VAL A 189 -16.28 -11.55 -19.11
C VAL A 189 -15.04 -11.05 -19.88
N PRO A 190 -15.20 -10.54 -21.11
CA PRO A 190 -14.08 -10.09 -21.92
C PRO A 190 -13.21 -9.12 -21.11
N GLY A 191 -11.91 -9.45 -20.97
CA GLY A 191 -10.96 -8.63 -20.22
C GLY A 191 -10.72 -9.03 -18.76
N VAL A 192 -11.61 -9.77 -18.08
CA VAL A 192 -11.37 -10.19 -16.67
C VAL A 192 -10.23 -11.20 -16.54
N GLY A 193 -10.08 -12.09 -17.53
CA GLY A 193 -8.94 -13.01 -17.62
C GLY A 193 -7.60 -12.30 -17.87
N ALA A 194 -7.61 -11.17 -18.59
CA ALA A 194 -6.42 -10.33 -18.78
C ALA A 194 -6.11 -9.53 -17.52
N ILE A 195 -7.12 -8.94 -16.88
CA ILE A 195 -7.00 -8.18 -15.62
C ILE A 195 -6.41 -9.07 -14.51
N THR A 196 -6.87 -10.31 -14.38
CA THR A 196 -6.35 -11.27 -13.38
C THR A 196 -4.90 -11.68 -13.63
N LYS A 197 -4.47 -11.76 -14.89
CA LYS A 197 -3.05 -12.02 -15.24
C LYS A 197 -2.15 -10.82 -14.97
N VAL A 198 -2.64 -9.60 -15.19
CA VAL A 198 -1.87 -8.35 -15.02
C VAL A 198 -1.84 -7.89 -13.56
N MET A 199 -2.90 -8.13 -12.79
CA MET A 199 -3.03 -7.62 -11.41
C MET A 199 -1.84 -7.94 -10.49
N PRO A 200 -1.27 -9.17 -10.48
CA PRO A 200 -0.09 -9.45 -9.65
C PRO A 200 1.14 -8.62 -10.03
N PHE A 201 1.31 -8.30 -11.33
CA PHE A 201 2.44 -7.50 -11.82
C PHE A 201 2.36 -6.03 -11.37
N MET A 202 1.18 -5.53 -10.98
CA MET A 202 1.05 -4.18 -10.42
C MET A 202 1.91 -3.96 -9.17
N SER A 203 2.27 -5.02 -8.45
CA SER A 203 3.18 -4.90 -7.29
C SER A 203 4.57 -4.37 -7.66
N PHE A 204 5.00 -4.56 -8.92
CA PHE A 204 6.28 -4.02 -9.41
C PHE A 204 6.20 -2.54 -9.79
N PHE A 205 5.00 -1.98 -9.96
CA PHE A 205 4.83 -0.55 -10.25
C PHE A 205 5.41 0.33 -9.13
N THR A 206 5.46 -0.19 -7.89
CA THR A 206 6.10 0.48 -6.76
C THR A 206 7.58 0.76 -6.99
N LEU A 207 8.31 -0.08 -7.75
CA LEU A 207 9.71 0.20 -8.13
C LEU A 207 9.80 1.48 -8.96
N VAL A 208 8.89 1.65 -9.91
CA VAL A 208 8.83 2.86 -10.75
C VAL A 208 8.49 4.08 -9.90
N THR A 209 7.52 3.96 -8.98
CA THR A 209 7.19 5.05 -8.05
C THR A 209 8.41 5.47 -7.23
N VAL A 210 9.12 4.51 -6.63
CA VAL A 210 10.32 4.75 -5.80
C VAL A 210 11.45 5.43 -6.58
N ALA A 211 11.56 5.17 -7.88
CA ALA A 211 12.57 5.82 -8.73
C ALA A 211 12.29 7.30 -8.99
N VAL A 212 11.02 7.74 -8.93
CA VAL A 212 10.60 9.09 -9.34
C VAL A 212 10.32 10.00 -8.15
N VAL A 213 9.91 9.43 -7.01
CA VAL A 213 9.58 10.19 -5.81
C VAL A 213 10.81 10.48 -4.95
N PRO A 214 10.77 11.51 -4.08
CA PRO A 214 11.83 11.75 -3.12
C PRO A 214 12.09 10.55 -2.19
N LEU A 215 13.33 10.37 -1.74
CA LEU A 215 13.73 9.25 -0.88
C LEU A 215 12.81 9.07 0.32
N ALA A 216 12.45 10.14 1.00
CA ALA A 216 11.56 10.08 2.15
C ALA A 216 10.16 9.55 1.82
N ALA A 217 9.61 9.93 0.66
CA ALA A 217 8.35 9.36 0.16
C ALA A 217 8.52 7.89 -0.22
N ALA A 218 9.66 7.53 -0.80
CA ALA A 218 9.99 6.14 -1.11
C ALA A 218 10.06 5.27 0.16
N LEU A 219 10.69 5.76 1.25
CA LEU A 219 10.75 5.06 2.53
C LEU A 219 9.36 4.80 3.12
N TYR A 220 8.46 5.79 3.07
CA TYR A 220 7.08 5.60 3.47
C TYR A 220 6.40 4.52 2.63
N VAL A 221 6.49 4.62 1.30
CA VAL A 221 5.84 3.67 0.38
C VAL A 221 6.34 2.26 0.63
N VAL A 222 7.65 2.07 0.78
CA VAL A 222 8.27 0.77 1.06
C VAL A 222 7.84 0.22 2.41
N THR A 223 7.88 1.03 3.48
CA THR A 223 7.46 0.60 4.82
C THR A 223 5.99 0.19 4.82
N SER A 224 5.15 1.01 4.17
CA SER A 224 3.71 0.83 4.07
C SER A 224 3.33 -0.40 3.24
N THR A 225 4.00 -0.65 2.11
CA THR A 225 3.78 -1.83 1.27
C THR A 225 4.30 -3.10 1.94
N THR A 226 5.44 -3.03 2.63
CA THR A 226 6.00 -4.13 3.42
C THR A 226 5.03 -4.55 4.52
N TRP A 227 4.52 -3.59 5.30
CA TRP A 227 3.52 -3.86 6.32
C TRP A 227 2.29 -4.54 5.73
N SER A 228 1.75 -3.99 4.63
CA SER A 228 0.57 -4.55 3.97
C SER A 228 0.81 -5.98 3.49
N ALA A 229 2.00 -6.28 2.99
CA ALA A 229 2.35 -7.62 2.51
C ALA A 229 2.44 -8.61 3.67
N VAL A 230 3.08 -8.24 4.77
CA VAL A 230 3.19 -9.05 5.99
C VAL A 230 1.83 -9.25 6.63
N GLU A 231 1.06 -8.18 6.79
CA GLU A 231 -0.29 -8.21 7.33
C GLU A 231 -1.20 -9.13 6.51
N ARG A 232 -1.15 -9.03 5.17
CA ARG A 232 -1.89 -9.95 4.31
C ARG A 232 -1.42 -11.40 4.48
N ALA A 233 -0.11 -11.62 4.58
CA ALA A 233 0.44 -12.97 4.77
C ALA A 233 0.08 -13.59 6.13
N VAL A 234 -0.19 -12.78 7.16
CA VAL A 234 -0.58 -13.26 8.49
C VAL A 234 -2.10 -13.41 8.61
N LEU A 235 -2.87 -12.44 8.12
CA LEU A 235 -4.33 -12.40 8.29
C LEU A 235 -5.10 -13.24 7.25
N TYR A 236 -4.50 -13.53 6.10
CA TYR A 236 -5.13 -14.32 5.03
C TYR A 236 -4.47 -15.69 4.82
N ARG A 237 -3.74 -16.20 5.83
CA ARG A 237 -3.53 -17.65 5.98
C ARG A 237 -4.87 -18.32 6.27
#